data_AF-A0A382EGG4-F1
#
_entry.id   AF-A0A382EGG4-F1
#
_cell.length_a   1.000
_cell.length_b   1.000
_cell.length_c   1.000
_cell.angle_alpha   90.00
_cell.angle_beta   90.00
_cell.angle_gamma   90.00
#
_symmetry.space_group_name_H-M   'P 1'
#
loop_
_entity.id
_entity.type
_entity.pdbx_description
1 polymer ?
#
loop_
_entity_poly.entity_id
_entity_poly.type
_entity_poly.pdbx_seq_one_letter_code
_entity_poly.pdbx_strand_id
1 'polypeptide(L)'
;MADFPVIKRNKITNNQYESGIKWIVILHLENLMKKTITDNIYISVQPKYLPERSNPSKPIYFFSYHIKIVNQGSNTVQLKSRYWHITDGNGNIEEIRGPGVVGNQPYLKQAERFEYTSYCPLSTEFGVMYGHFEMICETGKKFNANIQPFRLTIPHSVN
;
A
#
# COMPACT_ATOMS: atom_id res chain seq x y z
N MET A 1 -20.40 -35.51 -6.14
CA MET A 1 -19.82 -36.47 -5.16
C MET A 1 -18.56 -37.02 -5.81
N ALA A 2 -17.35 -36.88 -5.30
CA ALA A 2 -16.83 -36.53 -3.97
C ALA A 2 -15.50 -35.74 -4.16
N ASP A 3 -15.33 -34.60 -3.49
CA ASP A 3 -14.54 -34.36 -2.25
C ASP A 3 -13.02 -34.17 -2.48
N PHE A 4 -12.61 -32.90 -2.40
CA PHE A 4 -11.22 -32.46 -2.31
C PHE A 4 -10.69 -32.64 -0.89
N PRO A 5 -9.41 -33.01 -0.70
CA PRO A 5 -8.87 -33.27 0.63
C PRO A 5 -8.69 -31.98 1.45
N VAL A 6 -9.24 -32.01 2.66
CA VAL A 6 -9.04 -31.01 3.73
C VAL A 6 -7.62 -31.14 4.28
N ILE A 7 -6.75 -30.17 3.98
CA ILE A 7 -5.45 -30.05 4.64
C ILE A 7 -5.68 -29.44 6.04
N LYS A 8 -5.63 -30.29 7.07
CA LYS A 8 -5.58 -29.87 8.47
C LYS A 8 -4.28 -29.07 8.71
N ARG A 9 -4.39 -27.78 9.00
CA ARG A 9 -3.27 -26.97 9.52
C ARG A 9 -2.94 -27.45 10.93
N ASN A 10 -1.85 -28.21 11.05
CA ASN A 10 -1.27 -28.57 12.33
C ASN A 10 -0.77 -27.31 13.07
N LYS A 11 -1.01 -27.28 14.38
CA LYS A 11 -0.48 -26.29 15.32
C LYS A 11 1.04 -26.22 15.16
N ILE A 12 1.55 -25.05 14.80
CA ILE A 12 2.99 -24.77 14.80
C ILE A 12 3.42 -24.72 16.28
N THR A 13 4.17 -25.73 16.71
CA THR A 13 4.90 -25.72 17.98
C THR A 13 6.22 -24.97 17.76
N ASN A 14 6.42 -23.90 18.52
CA ASN A 14 7.67 -23.14 18.54
C ASN A 14 8.81 -24.05 19.00
N ASN A 15 9.84 -24.23 18.17
CA ASN A 15 11.19 -24.29 18.73
C ASN A 15 12.28 -23.88 17.73
N GLN A 16 13.00 -22.83 18.14
CA GLN A 16 14.44 -22.59 17.96
C GLN A 16 15.03 -22.76 16.56
N TYR A 17 14.89 -21.72 15.70
CA TYR A 17 15.93 -21.20 14.75
C TYR A 17 15.50 -19.84 14.12
N GLU A 18 14.64 -19.04 14.75
CA GLU A 18 14.03 -17.84 14.12
C GLU A 18 14.42 -16.47 14.74
N SER A 19 15.36 -16.37 15.68
CA SER A 19 15.60 -15.11 16.42
C SER A 19 16.59 -14.14 15.77
N GLY A 20 17.22 -14.46 14.63
CA GLY A 20 18.11 -13.53 13.91
C GLY A 20 17.48 -13.01 12.62
N ILE A 21 17.08 -13.93 11.74
CA ILE A 21 16.57 -13.61 10.40
C ILE A 21 15.19 -12.96 10.49
N LYS A 22 14.31 -13.41 11.39
CA LYS A 22 12.96 -12.85 11.53
C LYS A 22 13.00 -11.38 11.95
N TRP A 23 13.90 -11.00 12.85
CA TRP A 23 14.05 -9.61 13.27
C TRP A 23 14.67 -8.74 12.18
N ILE A 24 15.69 -9.23 11.47
CA ILE A 24 16.27 -8.51 10.33
C ILE A 24 15.22 -8.31 9.22
N VAL A 25 14.44 -9.34 8.91
CA VAL A 25 13.35 -9.27 7.93
C VAL A 25 12.23 -8.34 8.40
N ILE A 26 11.82 -8.41 9.68
CA ILE A 26 10.81 -7.48 10.25
C ILE A 26 11.32 -6.04 10.20
N LEU A 27 12.54 -5.77 10.65
CA LEU A 27 13.15 -4.43 10.61
C LEU A 27 13.29 -3.90 9.17
N HIS A 28 13.67 -4.76 8.21
CA HIS A 28 13.77 -4.39 6.80
C HIS A 28 12.39 -4.09 6.18
N LEU A 29 11.37 -4.89 6.53
CA LEU A 29 9.98 -4.67 6.09
C LEU A 29 9.36 -3.42 6.73
N GLU A 30 9.68 -3.13 7.99
CA GLU A 30 9.26 -1.92 8.68
C GLU A 30 9.88 -0.65 8.06
N ASN A 31 11.12 -0.74 7.54
CA ASN A 31 11.83 0.39 6.97
C ASN A 31 11.28 0.86 5.61
N LEU A 32 10.58 -0.01 4.88
CA LEU A 32 9.93 0.32 3.60
C LEU A 32 8.48 0.83 3.77
N MET A 33 7.88 0.59 4.93
CA MET A 33 6.53 1.05 5.21
C MET A 33 6.51 2.56 5.45
N LYS A 34 5.77 3.30 4.63
CA LYS A 34 5.54 4.74 4.86
C LYS A 34 4.24 4.95 5.60
N LYS A 35 4.27 5.74 6.67
CA LYS A 35 3.13 6.00 7.56
C LYS A 35 2.92 7.51 7.64
N THR A 36 1.67 7.94 7.55
CA THR A 36 1.27 9.35 7.61
C THR A 36 -0.01 9.48 8.40
N ILE A 37 -0.15 10.56 9.16
CA ILE A 37 -1.43 10.97 9.76
C ILE A 37 -1.77 12.36 9.24
N THR A 38 -2.99 12.56 8.75
CA THR A 38 -3.51 13.87 8.37
C THR A 38 -4.98 13.92 8.77
N ASP A 39 -5.38 14.95 9.52
CA ASP A 39 -6.76 15.11 10.02
C ASP A 39 -7.30 13.84 10.70
N ASN A 40 -6.47 13.20 11.54
CA ASN A 40 -6.76 11.94 12.24
C ASN A 40 -6.98 10.71 11.34
N ILE A 41 -6.69 10.80 10.05
CA ILE A 41 -6.65 9.65 9.15
C ILE A 41 -5.23 9.13 9.08
N TYR A 42 -5.02 7.95 9.65
CA TYR A 42 -3.75 7.22 9.55
C TYR A 42 -3.73 6.42 8.25
N ILE A 43 -2.68 6.62 7.47
CA ILE A 43 -2.42 5.88 6.24
C ILE A 43 -1.06 5.22 6.34
N SER A 44 -0.99 3.92 6.04
CA SER A 44 0.28 3.23 5.81
C SER A 44 0.33 2.58 4.45
N VAL A 45 1.47 2.70 3.79
CA VAL A 45 1.76 2.14 2.47
C VAL A 45 2.92 1.17 2.57
N GLN A 46 2.74 -0.02 2.00
CA GLN A 46 3.79 -1.02 1.86
C GLN A 46 3.97 -1.38 0.37
N PRO A 47 4.99 -0.81 -0.30
CA PRO A 47 5.31 -1.17 -1.68
C PRO A 47 6.03 -2.52 -1.74
N LYS A 48 5.85 -3.24 -2.85
CA LYS A 48 6.51 -4.52 -3.13
C LYS A 48 6.70 -4.70 -4.63
N TYR A 49 7.93 -5.01 -5.04
CA TYR A 49 8.25 -5.44 -6.39
C TYR A 49 7.73 -6.87 -6.67
N LEU A 50 7.20 -7.09 -7.87
CA LEU A 50 6.64 -8.37 -8.30
C LEU A 50 7.47 -8.96 -9.45
N PRO A 51 8.51 -9.77 -9.14
CA PRO A 51 9.40 -10.31 -10.17
C PRO A 51 8.64 -11.22 -11.14
N GLU A 52 7.63 -11.97 -10.70
CA GLU A 52 6.91 -12.91 -11.58
C GLU A 52 6.05 -12.21 -12.64
N ARG A 53 5.75 -10.91 -12.46
CA ARG A 53 4.99 -10.10 -13.41
C ARG A 53 5.86 -9.11 -14.18
N SER A 54 7.14 -9.04 -13.84
CA SER A 54 8.09 -8.09 -14.43
C SER A 54 8.93 -8.79 -15.49
N ASN A 55 9.41 -8.02 -16.47
CA ASN A 55 10.31 -8.52 -17.49
C ASN A 55 11.46 -7.52 -17.66
N PRO A 56 12.63 -7.73 -17.05
CA PRO A 56 13.75 -6.81 -17.20
C PRO A 56 14.23 -6.66 -18.65
N SER A 57 14.03 -7.69 -19.49
CA SER A 57 14.37 -7.64 -20.93
C SER A 57 13.38 -6.81 -21.77
N LYS A 58 12.19 -6.50 -21.24
CA LYS A 58 11.20 -5.60 -21.82
C LYS A 58 10.82 -4.58 -20.73
N PRO A 59 11.45 -3.40 -20.65
CA PRO A 59 11.49 -2.52 -19.47
C PRO A 59 10.11 -2.28 -18.84
N ILE A 60 9.67 -3.23 -18.03
CA ILE A 60 8.32 -3.36 -17.48
C ILE A 60 8.53 -3.96 -16.10
N TYR A 61 8.44 -3.09 -15.10
CA TYR A 61 8.63 -3.39 -13.70
C TYR A 61 7.28 -3.24 -13.01
N PHE A 62 6.74 -4.35 -12.51
CA PHE A 62 5.47 -4.36 -11.80
C PHE A 62 5.70 -4.20 -10.31
N PHE A 63 5.09 -3.16 -9.75
CA PHE A 63 5.02 -2.97 -8.32
C PHE A 63 3.57 -3.16 -7.84
N SER A 64 3.44 -3.71 -6.64
CA SER A 64 2.22 -3.62 -5.86
C SER A 64 2.43 -2.67 -4.69
N TYR A 65 1.37 -2.07 -4.21
CA TYR A 65 1.37 -1.33 -2.96
C TYR A 65 0.13 -1.72 -2.17
N HIS A 66 0.36 -2.10 -0.92
CA HIS A 66 -0.71 -2.34 0.05
C HIS A 66 -0.93 -1.07 0.87
N ILE A 67 -2.17 -0.57 0.86
CA ILE A 67 -2.56 0.63 1.59
C ILE A 67 -3.54 0.24 2.67
N LYS A 68 -3.28 0.74 3.87
CA LYS A 68 -4.18 0.69 5.02
C LYS A 68 -4.57 2.09 5.43
N ILE A 69 -5.87 2.31 5.58
CA ILE A 69 -6.48 3.56 5.98
C ILE A 69 -7.21 3.29 7.30
N VAL A 70 -6.94 4.08 8.34
CA VAL A 70 -7.58 3.94 9.65
C VAL A 70 -8.10 5.30 10.07
N ASN A 71 -9.37 5.36 10.44
CA ASN A 71 -9.94 6.56 11.05
C ASN A 71 -9.62 6.57 12.55
N GLN A 72 -8.72 7.46 12.97
CA GLN A 72 -8.38 7.68 14.39
C GLN A 72 -9.18 8.82 15.01
N GLY A 73 -10.00 9.52 14.21
CA GLY A 73 -10.90 10.56 14.68
C GLY A 73 -12.21 10.01 15.24
N SER A 74 -12.97 10.89 15.90
CA SER A 74 -14.30 10.56 16.44
C SER A 74 -15.39 10.56 15.36
N ASN A 75 -15.26 11.43 14.35
CA ASN A 75 -16.30 11.63 13.35
C ASN A 75 -16.18 10.57 12.25
N THR A 76 -17.32 10.13 11.72
CA THR A 76 -17.34 9.26 10.55
C THR A 76 -16.83 10.01 9.33
N VAL A 77 -16.02 9.34 8.51
CA VAL A 77 -15.51 9.89 7.25
C VAL A 77 -15.79 8.95 6.08
N GLN A 78 -15.87 9.49 4.87
CA GLN A 78 -15.94 8.72 3.64
C GLN A 78 -14.82 9.14 2.68
N LEU A 79 -14.12 8.16 2.11
CA LEU A 79 -13.22 8.38 0.98
C LEU A 79 -14.03 8.56 -0.30
N LYS A 80 -13.87 9.70 -0.98
CA LYS A 80 -14.60 10.02 -2.21
C LYS A 80 -13.78 9.82 -3.47
N SER A 81 -12.54 10.26 -3.46
CA SER A 81 -11.66 10.21 -4.63
C SER A 81 -10.21 10.03 -4.21
N ARG A 82 -9.36 9.74 -5.19
CA ARG A 82 -7.91 9.63 -5.02
C ARG A 82 -7.21 10.49 -6.05
N TYR A 83 -6.05 10.99 -5.64
CA TYR A 83 -5.03 11.55 -6.53
C TYR A 83 -3.70 10.85 -6.29
N TRP A 84 -3.02 10.51 -7.37
CA TRP A 84 -1.64 10.03 -7.37
C TRP A 84 -0.78 10.87 -8.29
N HIS A 85 0.42 11.17 -7.82
CA HIS A 85 1.53 11.67 -8.62
C HIS A 85 2.63 10.61 -8.62
N ILE A 86 3.02 10.17 -9.81
CA ILE A 86 3.98 9.10 -10.03
C ILE A 86 5.13 9.68 -10.85
N THR A 87 6.35 9.52 -10.37
CA THR A 87 7.56 9.91 -11.10
C THR A 87 8.43 8.69 -11.31
N ASP A 88 8.72 8.35 -12.56
CA ASP A 88 9.59 7.24 -12.91
C ASP A 88 11.08 7.62 -12.79
N GLY A 89 11.98 6.66 -12.96
CA GLY A 89 13.42 6.89 -12.85
C GLY A 89 14.04 7.79 -13.93
N ASN A 90 13.32 8.05 -15.01
CA ASN A 90 13.73 8.98 -16.06
C ASN A 90 13.18 10.40 -15.84
N GLY A 91 12.41 10.61 -14.76
CA GLY A 91 11.76 11.89 -14.46
C GLY A 91 10.43 12.10 -15.18
N ASN A 92 9.89 11.07 -15.87
CA ASN A 92 8.56 11.18 -16.46
C ASN A 92 7.50 11.20 -15.34
N ILE A 93 6.48 12.03 -15.51
CA ILE A 93 5.40 12.21 -14.53
C ILE A 93 4.09 11.66 -15.09
N GLU A 94 3.39 10.87 -14.28
CA GLU A 94 2.02 10.46 -14.50
C GLU A 94 1.14 10.91 -13.32
N GLU A 95 0.02 11.55 -13.63
CA GLU A 95 -0.99 11.94 -12.63
C GLU A 95 -2.27 11.15 -12.83
N ILE A 96 -2.74 10.51 -11.76
CA ILE A 96 -3.96 9.70 -11.79
C ILE A 96 -4.97 10.30 -10.82
N ARG A 97 -6.17 10.61 -11.33
CA ARG A 97 -7.32 11.04 -10.54
C ARG A 97 -8.49 10.10 -10.79
N GLY A 98 -9.28 9.84 -9.75
CA GLY A 98 -10.50 9.06 -9.95
C GLY A 98 -11.32 8.83 -8.70
N PRO A 99 -12.57 8.39 -8.86
CA PRO A 99 -13.46 8.10 -7.75
C PRO A 99 -12.98 6.89 -6.97
N GLY A 100 -13.07 6.98 -5.65
CA GLY A 100 -12.79 5.89 -4.73
C GLY A 100 -11.39 5.28 -4.87
N VAL A 101 -11.26 4.07 -4.34
CA VAL A 101 -10.09 3.19 -4.44
C VAL A 101 -10.58 1.80 -4.79
N VAL A 102 -9.99 1.16 -5.79
CA VAL A 102 -10.36 -0.21 -6.24
C VAL A 102 -11.88 -0.43 -6.38
N GLY A 103 -12.60 0.57 -6.92
CA GLY A 103 -14.06 0.52 -7.10
C GLY A 103 -14.89 0.80 -5.85
N ASN A 104 -14.26 1.10 -4.71
CA ASN A 104 -14.90 1.34 -3.42
C ASN A 104 -14.76 2.78 -2.95
N GLN A 105 -15.76 3.28 -2.22
CA GLN A 105 -15.73 4.56 -1.50
C GLN A 105 -16.00 4.29 -0.01
N PRO A 106 -15.01 3.76 0.74
CA PRO A 106 -15.22 3.27 2.09
C PRO A 106 -15.72 4.37 3.03
N TYR A 107 -16.73 4.02 3.83
CA TYR A 107 -17.17 4.77 5.00
C TYR A 107 -16.46 4.20 6.23
N LEU A 108 -15.81 5.05 7.01
CA LEU A 108 -14.99 4.66 8.15
C LEU A 108 -15.49 5.38 9.41
N LYS A 109 -16.08 4.63 10.34
CA LYS A 109 -16.35 5.12 11.71
C LYS A 109 -15.06 5.20 12.51
N GLN A 110 -15.16 5.73 13.73
CA GLN A 110 -14.05 5.74 14.68
C GLN A 110 -13.43 4.35 14.82
N ALA A 111 -12.09 4.30 14.73
CA ALA A 111 -11.25 3.10 14.79
C ALA A 111 -11.46 2.05 13.68
N GLU A 112 -12.38 2.27 12.73
CA GLU A 112 -12.53 1.40 11.57
C GLU A 112 -11.37 1.59 10.58
N ARG A 113 -11.15 0.54 9.79
CA ARG A 113 -10.09 0.51 8.80
C ARG A 113 -10.53 -0.09 7.47
N PHE A 114 -9.93 0.39 6.40
CA PHE A 114 -10.04 -0.19 5.07
C PHE A 114 -8.64 -0.46 4.52
N GLU A 115 -8.46 -1.62 3.91
CA GLU A 115 -7.18 -2.07 3.39
C GLU A 115 -7.36 -2.57 1.96
N TYR A 116 -6.44 -2.22 1.07
CA TYR A 116 -6.46 -2.71 -0.30
C TYR A 116 -5.06 -2.83 -0.89
N THR A 117 -4.94 -3.64 -1.93
CA THR A 117 -3.71 -3.75 -2.72
C THR A 117 -4.02 -3.35 -4.16
N SER A 118 -3.15 -2.52 -4.73
CA SER A 118 -3.22 -2.12 -6.13
C SER A 118 -1.82 -2.20 -6.75
N TYR A 119 -1.72 -1.93 -8.04
CA TYR A 119 -0.51 -2.12 -8.84
C TYR A 119 -0.10 -0.83 -9.54
N CYS A 120 1.18 -0.70 -9.81
CA CYS A 120 1.78 0.37 -10.62
C CYS A 120 2.87 -0.26 -11.51
N PRO A 121 2.62 -0.40 -12.81
CA PRO A 121 3.67 -0.74 -13.76
C PRO A 121 4.54 0.50 -14.03
N LEU A 122 5.86 0.34 -14.06
CA LEU A 122 6.81 1.36 -14.47
C LEU A 122 7.72 0.85 -15.59
N SER A 123 8.24 1.77 -16.39
CA SER A 123 9.26 1.50 -17.40
C SER A 123 10.69 1.44 -16.84
N THR A 124 10.85 1.75 -15.54
CA THR A 124 12.14 1.90 -14.86
C THR A 124 12.18 1.07 -13.58
N GLU A 125 13.39 0.70 -13.14
CA GLU A 125 13.62 -0.11 -11.93
C GLU A 125 13.26 0.61 -10.63
N PHE A 126 13.11 1.93 -10.69
CA PHE A 126 12.74 2.76 -9.56
C PHE A 126 11.75 3.86 -9.96
N GLY A 127 10.98 4.30 -8.97
CA GLY A 127 10.10 5.45 -9.08
C GLY A 127 9.64 5.93 -7.71
N VAL A 128 8.94 7.06 -7.69
CA VAL A 128 8.37 7.64 -6.47
C VAL A 128 6.88 7.88 -6.70
N MET A 129 6.08 7.51 -5.72
CA MET A 129 4.64 7.80 -5.70
C MET A 129 4.30 8.60 -4.46
N TYR A 130 3.43 9.60 -4.61
CA TYR A 130 2.76 10.29 -3.52
C TYR A 130 1.36 10.74 -3.95
N GLY A 131 0.55 11.19 -3.01
CA GLY A 131 -0.81 11.59 -3.35
C GLY A 131 -1.65 11.95 -2.14
N HIS A 132 -2.96 11.92 -2.34
CA HIS A 132 -3.92 12.10 -1.26
C HIS A 132 -5.25 11.42 -1.59
N PHE A 133 -6.00 11.11 -0.54
CA PHE A 133 -7.42 10.78 -0.65
C PHE A 133 -8.25 12.00 -0.31
N GLU A 134 -9.21 12.34 -1.17
CA GLU A 134 -10.23 13.31 -0.81
C GLU A 134 -11.27 12.64 0.08
N MET A 135 -11.40 13.17 1.28
CA MET A 135 -12.29 12.66 2.32
C MET A 135 -13.41 13.66 2.57
N ILE A 136 -14.57 13.16 2.99
CA ILE A 136 -15.67 13.98 3.51
C ILE A 136 -16.06 13.46 4.89
N CYS A 137 -16.13 14.37 5.88
CA CYS A 137 -16.67 14.05 7.20
C CYS A 137 -18.20 13.99 7.16
N GLU A 138 -18.81 13.38 8.17
CA GLU A 138 -20.28 13.39 8.37
C GLU A 138 -20.89 14.79 8.45
N THR A 139 -20.10 15.80 8.85
CA THR A 139 -20.50 17.22 8.84
C THR A 139 -20.51 17.86 7.44
N GLY A 140 -20.10 17.13 6.41
CA GLY A 140 -19.95 17.62 5.04
C GLY A 140 -18.61 18.32 4.76
N LYS A 141 -17.76 18.54 5.78
CA LYS A 141 -16.43 19.13 5.60
C LYS A 141 -15.55 18.21 4.74
N LYS A 142 -14.98 18.76 3.67
CA LYS A 142 -13.99 18.08 2.83
C LYS A 142 -12.57 18.34 3.31
N PHE A 143 -11.69 17.35 3.19
CA PHE A 143 -10.28 17.48 3.50
C PHE A 143 -9.46 16.43 2.73
N ASN A 144 -8.14 16.60 2.69
CA ASN A 144 -7.23 15.68 2.02
C ASN A 144 -6.43 14.88 3.04
N ALA A 145 -6.58 13.55 3.02
CA ALA A 145 -5.73 12.65 3.78
C ALA A 145 -4.47 12.33 2.96
N ASN A 146 -3.32 12.84 3.38
CA ASN A 146 -2.09 12.79 2.60
C ASN A 146 -1.41 11.42 2.64
N ILE A 147 -0.78 11.08 1.51
CA ILE A 147 0.07 9.91 1.36
C ILE A 147 1.48 10.41 1.09
N GLN A 148 2.36 10.25 2.08
CA GLN A 148 3.77 10.65 1.95
C GLN A 148 4.48 9.90 0.81
N PRO A 149 5.48 10.53 0.16
CA PRO A 149 6.27 9.89 -0.86
C PRO A 149 6.85 8.54 -0.42
N PHE A 150 6.59 7.52 -1.23
CA PHE A 150 7.18 6.20 -1.07
C PHE A 150 7.87 5.76 -2.36
N ARG A 151 8.93 4.97 -2.19
CA ARG A 151 9.75 4.47 -3.30
C ARG A 151 9.18 3.17 -3.82
N LEU A 152 9.09 3.07 -5.12
CA LEU A 152 9.00 1.82 -5.85
C LEU A 152 10.42 1.49 -6.28
N THR A 153 10.97 0.36 -5.85
CA THR A 153 12.33 -0.04 -6.21
C THR A 153 12.45 -1.55 -6.19
N ILE A 154 13.22 -2.10 -7.11
CA ILE A 154 13.59 -3.51 -7.06
C ILE A 154 14.52 -3.73 -5.85
N PRO A 155 14.34 -4.83 -5.08
CA PRO A 155 15.28 -5.17 -4.02
C PRO A 155 16.71 -5.29 -4.59
N HIS A 156 17.69 -4.69 -3.91
CA HIS A 156 19.12 -4.69 -4.27
C HIS A 156 19.59 -3.76 -5.42
N SER A 157 18.80 -2.79 -5.87
CA SER A 157 19.24 -1.77 -6.87
C SER A 157 19.99 -0.56 -6.26
N VAL A 158 20.26 -0.56 -4.95
CA VAL A 158 21.08 0.48 -4.33
C VAL A 158 22.54 0.04 -4.39
N ASN A 159 23.31 0.61 -5.32
CA ASN A 159 24.77 0.55 -5.34
C ASN A 159 25.31 1.96 -5.08
#